data_AF-A0A966Y2M4-F1
#
_entry.id   AF-A0A966Y2M4-F1
#
_cell.length_a   1.000
_cell.length_b   1.000
_cell.length_c   1.000
_cell.angle_alpha   90.00
_cell.angle_beta   90.00
_cell.angle_gamma   90.00
#
_symmetry.space_group_name_H-M   'P 1'
#
loop_
_entity.id
_entity.type
_entity.pdbx_description
1 polymer ?
#
loop_
_entity_poly.entity_id
_entity_poly.type
_entity_poly.pdbx_seq_one_letter_code
_entity_poly.pdbx_strand_id
1 'polypeptide(L)'
;MAYPRDESNVRLKQAVRRNRVLSREGLLEHVFERLFRGLVYTQIWEDPEVDLEALALEPDSHVVAIASGGCNILSYLTAGPARITAVDLSQAHVALNRLKLVAASRLPSWEMFYRFFGSADDEANVAAYHRLIAPHLDPESRAYWQGRSLHQFGRRRISIFARNAYRHGVLGRFIGLAHATARLHGVDLRDLLSARTIAEQ
;
A
#
# COMPACT_ATOMS: atom_id res chain seq x y z
N MET A 1 22.14 -1.36 3.86
CA MET A 1 22.48 -1.07 2.45
C MET A 1 21.37 -0.17 1.92
N ALA A 2 21.64 1.12 1.76
CA ALA A 2 20.69 2.07 1.21
C ALA A 2 20.71 1.95 -0.32
N TYR A 3 19.55 1.78 -0.95
CA TYR A 3 19.44 1.76 -2.41
C TYR A 3 19.05 3.18 -2.85
N PRO A 4 19.92 3.93 -3.56
CA PRO A 4 19.59 5.26 -4.02
C PRO A 4 18.29 5.25 -4.85
N ARG A 5 17.43 6.26 -4.67
CA ARG A 5 16.15 6.39 -5.40
C ARG A 5 16.26 6.17 -6.91
N ASP A 6 17.40 6.55 -7.49
CA ASP A 6 17.68 6.35 -8.91
C ASP A 6 17.84 4.88 -9.30
N GLU A 7 18.50 4.07 -8.47
CA GLU A 7 18.72 2.64 -8.78
C GLU A 7 17.41 1.85 -8.81
N SER A 8 16.46 2.15 -7.92
CA SER A 8 15.17 1.45 -7.96
C SER A 8 14.28 1.91 -9.12
N ASN A 9 14.34 3.17 -9.55
CA ASN A 9 13.69 3.59 -10.79
C ASN A 9 14.30 2.89 -12.02
N VAL A 10 15.62 2.71 -12.02
CA VAL A 10 16.34 1.98 -13.08
C VAL A 10 15.93 0.50 -13.08
N ARG A 11 15.87 -0.16 -11.91
CA ARG A 11 15.44 -1.56 -11.78
C ARG A 11 13.98 -1.75 -12.19
N LEU A 12 13.08 -0.85 -11.78
CA LEU A 12 11.68 -0.87 -12.22
C LEU A 12 11.60 -0.75 -13.75
N LYS A 13 12.35 0.20 -14.33
CA LYS A 13 12.42 0.40 -15.77
C LYS A 13 12.93 -0.85 -16.49
N GLN A 14 13.97 -1.52 -15.98
CA GLN A 14 14.51 -2.76 -16.54
C GLN A 14 13.55 -3.95 -16.40
N ALA A 15 12.83 -4.05 -15.28
CA ALA A 15 11.88 -5.14 -15.05
C ALA A 15 10.64 -5.05 -15.95
N VAL A 16 10.18 -3.82 -16.22
CA VAL A 16 8.92 -3.55 -16.93
C VAL A 16 9.13 -3.34 -18.43
N ARG A 17 10.17 -2.62 -18.86
CA ARG A 17 10.32 -2.25 -20.28
C ARG A 17 11.01 -3.36 -21.07
N ARG A 18 10.23 -4.12 -21.83
CA ARG A 18 10.73 -5.19 -22.72
C ARG A 18 10.62 -4.83 -24.20
N ASN A 19 9.85 -3.79 -24.55
CA ASN A 19 9.56 -3.41 -25.93
C ASN A 19 10.02 -1.98 -26.30
N ARG A 20 10.12 -1.68 -27.60
CA ARG A 20 10.49 -0.34 -28.09
C ARG A 20 9.42 0.69 -27.71
N VAL A 21 9.86 1.88 -27.26
CA VAL A 21 9.01 2.97 -26.71
C VAL A 21 7.89 3.46 -27.65
N LEU A 22 8.02 3.24 -28.97
CA LEU A 22 7.06 3.68 -29.98
C LEU A 22 5.98 2.63 -30.32
N SER A 23 5.96 1.47 -29.67
CA SER A 23 4.89 0.47 -29.85
C SER A 23 3.76 0.66 -28.82
N ARG A 24 2.57 0.13 -29.13
CA ARG A 24 1.42 0.14 -28.20
C ARG A 24 1.77 -0.52 -26.87
N GLU A 25 2.55 -1.60 -26.94
CA GLU A 25 3.08 -2.34 -25.78
C GLU A 25 4.06 -1.48 -24.98
N GLY A 26 4.97 -0.74 -25.64
CA GLY A 26 5.89 0.18 -24.98
C GLY A 26 5.18 1.35 -24.26
N LEU A 27 4.07 1.84 -24.81
CA LEU A 27 3.22 2.85 -24.16
C LEU A 27 2.53 2.28 -22.91
N LEU A 28 1.99 1.06 -22.99
CA LEU A 28 1.37 0.36 -21.86
C LEU A 28 2.39 0.09 -20.75
N GLU A 29 3.61 -0.35 -21.11
CA GLU A 29 4.73 -0.54 -20.18
C GLU A 29 5.10 0.78 -19.46
N HIS A 30 5.07 1.91 -20.17
CA HIS A 30 5.34 3.20 -19.56
C HIS A 30 4.24 3.64 -18.58
N VAL A 31 2.98 3.42 -18.95
CA VAL A 31 1.83 3.66 -18.05
C VAL A 31 1.94 2.78 -16.82
N PHE A 32 2.23 1.49 -17.00
CA PHE A 32 2.43 0.53 -15.93
C PHE A 32 3.55 0.97 -14.98
N GLU A 33 4.74 1.29 -15.50
CA GLU A 33 5.86 1.82 -14.72
C GLU A 33 5.42 3.03 -13.88
N ARG A 34 4.67 3.97 -14.48
CA ARG A 34 4.19 5.16 -13.79
C ARG A 34 3.20 4.84 -12.67
N LEU A 35 2.33 3.85 -12.85
CA LEU A 35 1.40 3.40 -11.82
C LEU A 35 2.13 2.77 -10.63
N PHE A 36 3.21 2.03 -10.88
CA PHE A 36 4.01 1.37 -9.83
C PHE A 36 5.02 2.29 -9.12
N ARG A 37 5.19 3.55 -9.55
CA ARG A 37 5.97 4.56 -8.81
C ARG A 37 5.29 5.05 -7.53
N GLY A 38 3.99 4.76 -7.36
CA GLY A 38 3.18 5.15 -6.20
C GLY A 38 2.59 3.95 -5.46
N LEU A 39 1.67 4.24 -4.53
CA LEU A 39 0.85 3.20 -3.91
C LEU A 39 -0.16 2.70 -4.96
N VAL A 40 -0.16 1.40 -5.22
CA VAL A 40 -1.19 0.79 -6.06
C VAL A 40 -2.46 0.63 -5.21
N TYR A 41 -2.31 0.06 -4.03
CA TYR A 41 -3.34 -0.10 -3.01
C TYR A 41 -2.72 0.10 -1.62
N THR A 42 -3.54 0.44 -0.62
CA THR A 42 -3.10 0.65 0.77
C THR A 42 -3.41 -0.56 1.67
N GLN A 43 -4.24 -1.46 1.17
CA GLN A 43 -4.67 -2.69 1.81
C GLN A 43 -4.89 -3.75 0.73
N ILE A 44 -4.64 -4.99 1.11
CA ILE A 44 -4.92 -6.19 0.32
C ILE A 44 -5.96 -7.02 1.08
N TRP A 45 -6.66 -7.89 0.35
CA TRP A 45 -7.82 -8.63 0.83
C TRP A 45 -7.60 -10.11 0.52
N GLU A 46 -6.75 -10.73 1.33
CA GLU A 46 -6.58 -12.17 1.44
C GLU A 46 -7.01 -12.59 2.85
N ASP A 47 -7.47 -13.83 3.00
CA ASP A 47 -7.81 -14.39 4.29
C ASP A 47 -6.53 -14.85 5.01
N PRO A 48 -6.08 -14.15 6.07
CA PRO A 48 -4.84 -14.51 6.74
C PRO A 48 -4.95 -15.83 7.50
N GLU A 49 -6.14 -16.29 7.89
CA GLU A 49 -6.32 -17.54 8.62
C GLU A 49 -6.06 -18.74 7.69
N VAL A 50 -6.63 -18.69 6.49
CA VAL A 50 -6.40 -19.70 5.44
C VAL A 50 -4.94 -19.72 5.01
N ASP A 51 -4.32 -18.55 4.81
CA ASP A 51 -2.91 -18.47 4.43
C ASP A 51 -2.01 -19.06 5.54
N LEU A 52 -2.27 -18.74 6.81
CA LEU A 52 -1.48 -19.24 7.93
C LEU A 52 -1.64 -20.75 8.15
N GLU A 53 -2.85 -21.29 8.00
CA GLU A 53 -3.12 -22.72 8.04
C GLU A 53 -2.35 -23.45 6.93
N ALA A 54 -2.46 -22.96 5.69
CA ALA A 54 -1.82 -23.58 4.54
C ALA A 54 -0.29 -23.50 4.58
N LEU A 55 0.26 -22.38 5.07
CA LEU A 55 1.71 -22.18 5.14
C LEU A 55 2.36 -22.94 6.29
N ALA A 56 1.61 -23.25 7.37
CA ALA A 56 2.09 -23.97 8.54
C ALA A 56 3.47 -23.47 9.03
N LEU A 57 3.60 -22.15 9.22
CA LEU A 57 4.87 -21.49 9.51
C LEU A 57 5.45 -21.96 10.85
N GLU A 58 6.72 -22.36 10.82
CA GLU A 58 7.50 -22.77 12.00
C GLU A 58 8.54 -21.70 12.40
N PRO A 59 9.06 -21.71 13.65
CA PRO A 59 10.01 -20.71 14.12
C PRO A 59 11.34 -20.62 13.34
N ASP A 60 11.69 -21.62 12.54
CA ASP A 60 12.86 -21.64 11.66
C ASP A 60 12.53 -21.23 10.21
N SER A 61 11.26 -20.98 9.90
CA SER A 61 10.79 -20.63 8.56
C SER A 61 11.34 -19.27 8.09
N HIS A 62 11.81 -19.24 6.83
CA HIS A 62 12.14 -18.01 6.12
C HIS A 62 11.12 -17.75 5.00
N VAL A 63 10.23 -16.78 5.22
CA VAL A 63 9.21 -16.41 4.24
C VAL A 63 9.75 -15.34 3.30
N VAL A 64 9.54 -15.51 1.99
CA VAL A 64 9.75 -14.46 0.98
C VAL A 64 8.39 -14.12 0.38
N ALA A 65 7.98 -12.86 0.52
CA ALA A 65 6.64 -12.42 0.13
C ALA A 65 6.66 -11.07 -0.58
N ILE A 66 5.67 -10.84 -1.44
CA ILE A 66 5.48 -9.55 -2.09
C ILE A 66 5.00 -8.54 -1.04
N ALA A 67 5.67 -7.39 -0.92
CA ALA A 67 5.39 -6.43 0.15
C ALA A 67 3.98 -5.84 0.05
N SER A 68 3.54 -5.47 -1.16
CA SER A 68 2.16 -5.08 -1.47
C SER A 68 1.57 -4.10 -0.44
N GLY A 69 0.33 -4.30 0.01
CA GLY A 69 -0.29 -3.53 1.08
C GLY A 69 0.28 -3.89 2.46
N GLY A 70 1.04 -4.96 2.57
CA GLY A 70 1.72 -5.41 3.78
C GLY A 70 0.84 -6.13 4.79
N CYS A 71 -0.43 -6.41 4.48
CA CYS A 71 -1.34 -7.09 5.40
C CYS A 71 -0.88 -8.53 5.65
N ASN A 72 -0.64 -9.32 4.60
CA ASN A 72 -0.22 -10.72 4.72
C ASN A 72 1.10 -10.84 5.45
N ILE A 73 2.08 -9.98 5.16
CA ILE A 73 3.37 -10.00 5.84
C ILE A 73 3.22 -9.75 7.35
N LEU A 74 2.35 -8.81 7.75
CA LEU A 74 2.08 -8.56 9.16
C LEU A 74 1.33 -9.72 9.81
N SER A 75 0.41 -10.37 9.09
CA SER A 75 -0.26 -11.59 9.56
C SER A 75 0.74 -12.74 9.73
N TYR A 76 1.65 -12.95 8.80
CA TYR A 76 2.66 -14.00 8.89
C TYR A 76 3.63 -13.78 10.05
N LEU A 77 3.91 -12.52 10.41
CA LEU A 77 4.73 -12.21 11.59
C LEU A 77 4.09 -12.72 12.89
N THR A 78 2.76 -12.86 12.98
CA THR A 78 2.11 -13.37 14.20
C THR A 78 2.35 -14.85 14.44
N ALA A 79 2.72 -15.61 13.41
CA ALA A 79 3.16 -17.00 13.55
C ALA A 79 4.60 -17.16 14.05
N GLY A 80 5.34 -16.05 14.20
CA GLY A 80 6.71 -16.05 14.72
C GLY A 80 7.76 -16.77 13.86
N PRO A 81 7.77 -16.64 12.51
CA PRO A 81 8.83 -17.24 11.68
C PRO A 81 10.20 -16.61 11.98
N ALA A 82 11.29 -17.34 11.68
CA ALA A 82 12.66 -16.84 11.86
C ALA A 82 12.89 -15.51 11.13
N ARG A 83 12.35 -15.40 9.91
CA ARG A 83 12.54 -14.22 9.06
C ARG A 83 11.44 -14.08 8.02
N ILE A 84 11.10 -12.83 7.72
CA ILE A 84 10.36 -12.48 6.49
C ILE A 84 11.17 -11.50 5.64
N THR A 85 11.35 -11.83 4.37
CA THR A 85 11.89 -10.90 3.35
C THR A 85 10.75 -10.41 2.47
N ALA A 86 10.31 -9.18 2.74
CA ALA A 86 9.33 -8.47 1.92
C ALA A 86 10.00 -7.83 0.69
N VAL A 87 9.53 -8.14 -0.52
CA VAL A 87 10.06 -7.58 -1.77
C VAL A 87 8.96 -6.91 -2.58
N ASP A 88 9.23 -5.75 -3.18
CA ASP A 88 8.28 -5.09 -4.08
C ASP A 88 9.00 -4.22 -5.10
N LEU A 89 8.41 -4.08 -6.27
CA LEU A 89 8.88 -3.17 -7.32
C LEU A 89 8.58 -1.70 -6.95
N SER A 90 7.52 -1.46 -6.17
CA SER A 90 7.13 -0.15 -5.67
C SER A 90 7.82 0.17 -4.35
N GLN A 91 8.69 1.19 -4.36
CA GLN A 91 9.22 1.78 -3.14
C GLN A 91 8.12 2.28 -2.19
N ALA A 92 6.95 2.66 -2.73
CA ALA A 92 5.83 3.12 -1.92
C ALA A 92 5.25 1.99 -1.06
N HIS A 93 5.13 0.78 -1.61
CA HIS A 93 4.68 -0.40 -0.85
C HIS A 93 5.71 -0.79 0.21
N VAL A 94 7.00 -0.74 -0.11
CA VAL A 94 8.06 -0.97 0.89
C VAL A 94 7.98 0.05 2.02
N ALA A 95 7.83 1.35 1.70
CA ALA A 95 7.68 2.40 2.70
C ALA A 95 6.39 2.27 3.52
N LEU A 96 5.30 1.75 2.95
CA LEU A 96 4.06 1.44 3.66
C LEU A 96 4.24 0.27 4.63
N ASN A 97 4.91 -0.79 4.21
CA ASN A 97 5.21 -1.93 5.07
C ASN A 97 6.08 -1.51 6.26
N ARG A 98 7.13 -0.71 6.02
CA ARG A 98 7.97 -0.15 7.09
C ARG A 98 7.16 0.75 8.03
N LEU A 99 6.26 1.57 7.49
CA LEU A 99 5.36 2.41 8.29
C LEU A 99 4.47 1.57 9.21
N LYS A 100 3.81 0.53 8.69
CA LYS A 100 2.95 -0.35 9.48
C LYS A 100 3.73 -1.10 10.55
N LEU A 101 4.89 -1.66 10.21
CA LEU A 101 5.74 -2.38 11.15
C LEU A 101 6.19 -1.49 12.32
N VAL A 102 6.71 -0.30 12.03
CA VAL A 102 7.12 0.64 13.09
C VAL A 102 5.92 1.10 13.90
N ALA A 103 4.79 1.37 13.26
CA ALA A 103 3.57 1.78 13.96
C ALA A 103 3.05 0.69 14.91
N ALA A 104 3.08 -0.58 14.51
CA ALA A 104 2.70 -1.70 15.37
C ALA A 104 3.55 -1.79 16.65
N SER A 105 4.83 -1.40 16.59
CA SER A 105 5.73 -1.41 17.75
C SER A 105 5.76 -0.10 18.55
N ARG A 106 5.27 1.02 17.99
CA ARG A 106 5.46 2.37 18.58
C ARG A 106 4.17 3.07 18.95
N LEU A 107 3.05 2.72 18.33
CA LEU A 107 1.75 3.25 18.76
C LEU A 107 1.38 2.59 20.09
N PRO A 108 0.89 3.36 21.07
CA PRO A 108 0.70 2.88 22.44
C PRO A 108 -0.52 1.98 22.61
N SER A 109 -1.41 1.91 21.62
CA SER A 109 -2.64 1.13 21.71
C SER A 109 -3.12 0.64 20.35
N TRP A 110 -3.94 -0.41 20.39
CA TRP A 110 -4.60 -0.95 19.21
C TRP A 110 -5.52 0.09 18.55
N GLU A 111 -6.25 0.90 19.33
CA GLU A 111 -7.16 1.92 18.82
C GLU A 111 -6.42 2.97 18.00
N MET A 112 -5.22 3.36 18.43
CA MET A 112 -4.38 4.28 17.64
C MET A 112 -3.88 3.63 16.36
N PHE A 113 -3.51 2.35 16.39
CA PHE A 113 -3.12 1.61 15.20
C PHE A 113 -4.29 1.48 14.22
N TYR A 114 -5.47 1.10 14.72
CA TYR A 114 -6.69 0.96 13.95
C TYR A 114 -7.15 2.31 13.38
N ARG A 115 -7.11 3.39 14.15
CA ARG A 115 -7.38 4.74 13.62
C ARG A 115 -6.43 5.11 12.48
N PHE A 116 -5.16 4.71 12.59
CA PHE A 116 -4.16 5.00 11.57
C PHE A 116 -4.38 4.22 10.27
N PHE A 117 -4.61 2.90 10.35
CA PHE A 117 -4.63 2.05 9.15
C PHE A 117 -5.99 1.43 8.80
N GLY A 118 -6.92 1.35 9.75
CA GLY A 118 -8.29 0.84 9.57
C GLY A 118 -9.30 1.95 9.28
N SER A 119 -9.35 3.00 10.10
CA SER A 119 -10.16 4.19 9.75
C SER A 119 -9.44 5.04 8.70
N ALA A 120 -8.14 5.27 8.90
CA ALA A 120 -7.22 5.94 7.98
C ALA A 120 -7.69 7.31 7.45
N ASP A 121 -8.48 8.04 8.26
CA ASP A 121 -9.15 9.29 7.88
C ASP A 121 -9.20 10.30 9.04
N ASP A 122 -8.08 10.48 9.75
CA ASP A 122 -8.01 11.35 10.94
C ASP A 122 -6.71 12.18 10.98
N GLU A 123 -6.80 13.48 11.23
CA GLU A 123 -5.63 14.38 11.36
C GLU A 123 -4.69 13.97 12.49
N ALA A 124 -5.22 13.34 13.54
CA ALA A 124 -4.43 12.79 14.63
C ALA A 124 -3.44 11.70 14.16
N ASN A 125 -3.68 11.07 13.00
CA ASN A 125 -2.72 10.13 12.40
C ASN A 125 -1.45 10.84 11.94
N VAL A 126 -1.54 12.05 11.38
CA VAL A 126 -0.38 12.82 10.94
C VAL A 126 0.44 13.29 12.14
N ALA A 127 -0.23 13.72 13.22
CA ALA A 127 0.42 14.06 14.48
C ALA A 127 1.11 12.84 15.12
N ALA A 128 0.43 11.70 15.18
CA ALA A 128 0.99 10.44 15.69
C ALA A 128 2.19 9.98 14.86
N TYR A 129 2.13 10.11 13.53
CA TYR A 129 3.27 9.83 12.66
C TYR A 129 4.48 10.67 13.06
N HIS A 130 4.34 11.99 13.16
CA HIS A 130 5.47 12.87 13.44
C HIS A 130 6.10 12.61 14.81
N ARG A 131 5.26 12.36 15.83
CA ARG A 131 5.71 12.19 17.20
C ARG A 131 6.22 10.79 17.52
N LEU A 132 5.54 9.76 17.03
CA LEU A 132 5.71 8.38 17.52
C LEU A 132 6.32 7.44 16.48
N ILE A 133 6.22 7.75 15.18
CA ILE A 133 6.64 6.80 14.12
C ILE A 133 7.86 7.31 13.34
N ALA A 134 7.82 8.55 12.84
CA ALA A 134 8.86 9.14 12.03
C ALA A 134 10.28 9.13 12.65
N PRO A 135 10.46 9.27 13.98
CA PRO A 135 11.79 9.14 14.60
C PRO A 135 12.41 7.75 14.49
N HIS A 136 11.58 6.71 14.31
CA HIS A 136 12.01 5.30 14.29
C HIS A 136 11.96 4.68 12.89
N LEU A 137 11.52 5.43 11.88
CA LEU A 137 11.54 4.98 10.49
C LEU A 137 12.94 5.08 9.90
N ASP A 138 13.26 4.13 9.02
CA ASP A 138 14.47 4.20 8.22
C ASP A 138 14.46 5.48 7.34
N PRO A 139 15.64 5.98 6.95
CA PRO A 139 15.74 7.24 6.20
C PRO A 139 14.96 7.24 4.89
N GLU A 140 14.90 6.11 4.17
CA GLU A 140 14.25 6.02 2.87
C GLU A 140 12.73 6.11 3.00
N SER A 141 12.15 5.30 3.90
CA SER A 141 10.72 5.31 4.20
C SER A 141 10.28 6.67 4.75
N ARG A 142 11.06 7.26 5.66
CA ARG A 142 10.79 8.60 6.19
C ARG A 142 10.82 9.65 5.07
N ALA A 143 11.82 9.60 4.19
CA ALA A 143 11.93 10.51 3.05
C ALA A 143 10.79 10.35 2.04
N TYR A 144 10.26 9.14 1.87
CA TYR A 144 9.07 8.89 1.06
C TYR A 144 7.85 9.62 1.66
N TRP A 145 7.52 9.34 2.93
CA TRP A 145 6.34 9.88 3.61
C TRP A 145 6.39 11.39 3.84
N GLN A 146 7.59 11.94 4.08
CA GLN A 146 7.81 13.37 4.23
C GLN A 146 7.87 14.12 2.89
N GLY A 147 8.13 13.42 1.80
CA GLY A 147 8.17 14.01 0.48
C GLY A 147 6.79 14.55 0.06
N ARG A 148 6.81 15.62 -0.73
CA ARG A 148 5.60 16.27 -1.25
C ARG A 148 5.12 15.58 -2.51
N SER A 149 3.81 15.50 -2.68
CA SER A 149 3.17 14.92 -3.87
C SER A 149 2.48 16.02 -4.68
N LEU A 150 2.82 16.13 -5.97
CA LEU A 150 2.13 17.03 -6.91
C LEU A 150 0.65 16.66 -7.04
N HIS A 151 0.33 15.36 -7.07
CA HIS A 151 -1.05 14.87 -7.10
C HIS A 151 -1.85 15.24 -5.84
N GLN A 152 -1.17 15.61 -4.75
CA GLN A 152 -1.81 16.06 -3.51
C GLN A 152 -1.60 17.57 -3.28
N PHE A 153 -1.50 18.36 -4.36
CA PHE A 153 -1.30 19.82 -4.30
C PHE A 153 -0.10 20.23 -3.42
N GLY A 154 1.00 19.48 -3.51
CA GLY A 154 2.22 19.76 -2.75
C GLY A 154 2.15 19.35 -1.27
N ARG A 155 1.09 18.70 -0.80
CA ARG A 155 1.03 18.15 0.57
C ARG A 155 2.04 17.00 0.73
N ARG A 156 2.48 16.78 1.97
CA ARG A 156 3.32 15.61 2.32
C ARG A 156 2.52 14.33 2.12
N ARG A 157 3.16 13.27 1.61
CA ARG A 157 2.48 11.99 1.33
C ARG A 157 1.80 11.38 2.56
N ILE A 158 2.32 11.60 3.76
CA ILE A 158 1.69 11.10 4.99
C ILE A 158 0.27 11.65 5.24
N SER A 159 -0.06 12.81 4.66
CA SER A 159 -1.39 13.44 4.83
C SER A 159 -2.55 12.65 4.20
N ILE A 160 -2.29 11.54 3.51
CA ILE A 160 -3.35 10.64 3.03
C ILE A 160 -4.08 9.97 4.19
N PHE A 161 -3.41 9.70 5.32
CA PHE A 161 -3.99 9.05 6.49
C PHE A 161 -4.91 9.96 7.32
N ALA A 162 -4.99 11.24 6.95
CA ALA A 162 -5.97 12.19 7.47
C ALA A 162 -7.15 12.41 6.51
N ARG A 163 -7.15 11.73 5.35
CA ARG A 163 -8.04 12.03 4.22
C ARG A 163 -8.41 10.76 3.47
N ASN A 164 -8.76 9.72 4.22
CA ASN A 164 -9.13 8.40 3.76
C ASN A 164 -8.06 7.79 2.83
N ALA A 165 -7.04 7.18 3.43
CA ALA A 165 -5.89 6.65 2.70
C ALA A 165 -6.28 5.72 1.52
N TYR A 166 -7.39 5.00 1.64
CA TYR A 166 -7.91 4.08 0.62
C TYR A 166 -8.20 4.77 -0.72
N ARG A 167 -8.45 6.08 -0.73
CA ARG A 167 -8.72 6.85 -1.95
C ARG A 167 -7.47 7.32 -2.72
N HIS A 168 -6.27 7.17 -2.14
CA HIS A 168 -5.04 7.76 -2.71
C HIS A 168 -4.17 6.77 -3.51
N GLY A 169 -4.47 5.48 -3.44
CA GLY A 169 -3.85 4.45 -4.30
C GLY A 169 -4.28 4.56 -5.76
N VAL A 170 -3.63 3.84 -6.66
CA VAL A 170 -4.12 3.63 -8.04
C VAL A 170 -5.52 3.02 -8.03
N LEU A 171 -5.72 1.96 -7.25
CA LEU A 171 -6.99 1.25 -7.14
C LEU A 171 -8.10 2.17 -6.60
N GLY A 172 -7.83 2.92 -5.53
CA GLY A 172 -8.81 3.85 -4.96
C GLY A 172 -9.27 4.94 -5.95
N ARG A 173 -8.33 5.47 -6.75
CA ARG A 173 -8.65 6.44 -7.81
C ARG A 173 -9.46 5.80 -8.94
N PHE A 174 -9.13 4.57 -9.32
CA PHE A 174 -9.88 3.81 -10.32
C PHE A 174 -11.31 3.55 -9.86
N ILE A 175 -11.50 3.05 -8.64
CA ILE A 175 -12.84 2.82 -8.05
C ILE A 175 -13.62 4.15 -8.01
N GLY A 176 -12.99 5.23 -7.54
CA GLY A 176 -13.64 6.55 -7.52
C GLY A 176 -14.10 7.03 -8.90
N LEU A 177 -13.30 6.82 -9.94
CA LEU A 177 -13.68 7.13 -11.32
C LEU A 177 -14.82 6.23 -11.81
N ALA A 178 -14.76 4.92 -11.53
CA ALA A 178 -15.80 3.97 -11.91
C ALA A 178 -17.16 4.35 -11.29
N HIS A 179 -17.19 4.73 -10.01
CA HIS A 179 -18.41 5.25 -9.38
C HIS A 179 -18.94 6.53 -10.05
N ALA A 180 -18.05 7.46 -10.41
CA ALA A 180 -18.47 8.69 -11.09
C ALA A 180 -19.06 8.41 -12.48
N THR A 181 -18.42 7.52 -13.26
CA THR A 181 -18.91 7.11 -14.57
C THR A 181 -20.22 6.34 -14.48
N ALA A 182 -20.35 5.38 -13.55
CA ALA A 182 -21.60 4.64 -13.35
C ALA A 182 -22.76 5.58 -13.02
N ARG A 183 -22.53 6.55 -12.12
CA ARG A 183 -23.55 7.57 -11.77
C ARG A 183 -23.95 8.43 -12.96
N LEU A 184 -23.02 8.76 -13.85
CA LEU A 184 -23.32 9.49 -15.09
C LEU A 184 -24.26 8.68 -16.01
N HIS A 185 -24.18 7.35 -15.95
CA HIS A 185 -25.07 6.43 -16.65
C HIS A 185 -26.31 6.00 -15.83
N GLY A 186 -26.59 6.65 -14.69
CA GLY A 186 -27.75 6.37 -13.86
C GLY A 186 -27.63 5.11 -12.98
N VAL A 187 -26.44 4.54 -12.84
CA VAL A 187 -26.18 3.35 -12.03
C VAL A 187 -25.47 3.73 -10.72
N ASP A 188 -25.97 3.27 -9.58
CA ASP A 188 -25.27 3.41 -8.30
C ASP A 188 -24.60 2.09 -7.87
N LEU A 189 -23.29 2.00 -8.06
CA LEU A 189 -22.51 0.82 -7.67
C LEU A 189 -22.56 0.53 -6.15
N ARG A 190 -23.07 1.45 -5.32
CA ARG A 190 -23.28 1.20 -3.89
C ARG A 190 -24.41 0.19 -3.63
N ASP A 191 -25.33 0.02 -4.57
CA ASP A 191 -26.44 -0.92 -4.42
C ASP A 191 -25.93 -2.37 -4.32
N LEU A 192 -24.83 -2.68 -5.01
CA LEU A 192 -24.11 -3.96 -4.87
C LEU A 192 -23.62 -4.22 -3.44
N LEU A 193 -23.29 -3.17 -2.68
CA LEU A 193 -22.84 -3.30 -1.28
C LEU A 193 -24.00 -3.57 -0.32
N SER A 194 -25.24 -3.34 -0.75
CA SER A 194 -26.45 -3.72 -0.01
C SER A 194 -27.01 -5.08 -0.39
N ALA A 195 -26.46 -5.73 -1.43
CA ALA A 195 -26.85 -7.08 -1.82
C ALA A 195 -26.54 -8.07 -0.69
N ARG A 196 -27.56 -8.86 -0.33
CA ARG A 196 -27.51 -9.91 0.70
C ARG A 196 -27.46 -11.30 0.11
N THR A 197 -27.71 -11.44 -1.19
CA THR A 197 -27.69 -12.72 -1.91
C THR A 197 -26.90 -12.61 -3.21
N ILE A 198 -26.44 -13.75 -3.75
CA ILE A 198 -25.73 -13.81 -5.04
C ILE A 198 -26.63 -13.34 -6.19
N ALA A 199 -27.96 -13.55 -6.10
CA ALA A 199 -28.90 -13.10 -7.12
C ALA A 199 -29.11 -11.58 -7.12
N GLU A 200 -28.77 -10.90 -6.02
CA GLU A 200 -28.83 -9.44 -5.89
C GLU A 200 -27.51 -8.75 -6.33
N GLN A 201 -26.44 -9.52 -6.58
CA GLN A 201 -25.13 -9.04 -7.07
C GLN A 201 -25.05 -9.08 -8.60
#